data_AF-A0A327RVE2-F1
#
_entry.id   AF-A0A327RVE2-F1
#
_cell.length_a   1.000
_cell.length_b   1.000
_cell.length_c   1.000
_cell.angle_alpha   90.00
_cell.angle_beta   90.00
_cell.angle_gamma   90.00
#
_symmetry.space_group_name_H-M   'P 1'
#
loop_
_entity.id
_entity.type
_entity.pdbx_description
1 polymer ?
#
loop_
_entity_poly.entity_id
_entity_poly.type
_entity_poly.pdbx_seq_one_letter_code
_entity_poly.pdbx_strand_id
1 'polypeptide(L)'
;MGGYIGYIIGVVIILPLLLLAYNHFLINKNDGQRFMNNYIESSIEMKIFVPDYHKEAAPHNKLNEIKKITRSVKSKNMGRDGSDRSEMQYRIFFDQKSKRYYQITMFDIQYVGQGVECPSWAFFYSISNKDVLITINKKDIDDPSYGTKEQPIQVLSVRGVDAPLPALDTIRCNLSYNTPNEQYKYNVQMYLTYVMSKEEFKKRFEKGK
;
A
#
# COMPACT_ATOMS: atom_id res chain seq x y z
N MET A 1 -19.04 19.24 -43.51
CA MET A 1 -19.76 18.99 -42.24
C MET A 1 -19.40 17.66 -41.55
N GLY A 2 -18.86 16.64 -42.23
CA GLY A 2 -18.56 15.33 -41.61
C GLY A 2 -17.46 15.33 -40.54
N GLY A 3 -16.46 16.22 -40.61
CA GLY A 3 -15.35 16.25 -39.64
C GLY A 3 -15.76 16.64 -38.22
N TYR A 4 -16.73 17.55 -38.07
CA TYR A 4 -17.22 17.98 -36.75
C TYR A 4 -18.05 16.89 -36.06
N ILE A 5 -18.89 16.17 -36.82
CA ILE A 5 -19.70 15.05 -36.31
C ILE A 5 -18.77 13.90 -35.87
N GLY A 6 -17.76 13.57 -36.69
CA GLY A 6 -16.76 12.57 -36.33
C GLY A 6 -15.96 12.92 -35.07
N TYR A 7 -15.58 14.19 -34.90
CA TYR A 7 -14.93 14.68 -33.68
C TYR A 7 -15.83 14.55 -32.44
N ILE A 8 -17.09 14.94 -32.54
CA ILE A 8 -18.05 14.83 -31.43
C ILE A 8 -18.24 13.36 -31.03
N ILE A 9 -18.44 12.46 -32.00
CA ILE A 9 -18.58 11.02 -31.73
C ILE A 9 -17.30 10.47 -31.08
N GLY A 10 -16.13 10.83 -31.59
CA GLY A 10 -14.84 10.41 -31.04
C GLY A 10 -14.64 10.84 -29.59
N VAL A 11 -14.84 12.13 -29.30
CA VAL A 11 -14.53 12.72 -27.99
C VAL A 11 -15.63 12.45 -26.94
N VAL A 12 -16.91 12.48 -27.34
CA VAL A 12 -18.04 12.38 -26.40
C VAL A 12 -18.49 10.95 -26.18
N ILE A 13 -18.31 10.05 -27.16
CA ILE A 13 -18.80 8.67 -27.08
C ILE A 13 -17.64 7.68 -26.97
N ILE A 14 -16.73 7.68 -27.95
CA ILE A 14 -15.68 6.65 -28.02
C ILE A 14 -14.69 6.79 -26.86
N LEU A 15 -14.20 8.00 -26.58
CA LEU A 15 -13.22 8.22 -25.52
C LEU A 15 -13.74 7.83 -24.12
N PRO A 16 -14.95 8.21 -23.67
CA PRO A 16 -15.49 7.75 -22.40
C PRO A 16 -15.65 6.23 -22.31
N LEU A 17 -16.11 5.58 -23.38
CA LEU A 17 -16.24 4.12 -23.42
C LEU A 17 -14.88 3.43 -23.31
N LEU A 18 -13.84 3.94 -23.98
CA LEU A 18 -12.47 3.44 -23.85
C LEU A 18 -11.93 3.60 -22.43
N LEU A 19 -12.20 4.74 -21.77
CA LEU A 19 -11.81 4.95 -20.37
C LEU A 19 -12.54 3.99 -19.43
N LEU A 20 -13.83 3.73 -19.65
CA LEU A 20 -14.59 2.74 -18.88
C LEU A 20 -14.02 1.33 -19.08
N ALA A 21 -13.74 0.93 -20.32
CA ALA A 21 -13.12 -0.35 -20.63
C ALA A 21 -11.72 -0.48 -19.99
N TYR A 22 -10.89 0.55 -20.09
CA TYR A 22 -9.56 0.58 -19.46
C TYR A 22 -9.66 0.38 -17.94
N ASN A 23 -10.55 1.15 -17.28
CA ASN A 23 -10.76 1.04 -15.84
C ASN A 23 -11.31 -0.32 -15.40
N HIS A 24 -12.11 -0.97 -16.24
CA HIS A 24 -12.71 -2.27 -15.90
C HIS A 24 -11.73 -3.44 -16.12
N PHE A 25 -11.00 -3.44 -17.24
CA PHE A 25 -10.18 -4.59 -17.63
C PHE A 25 -8.72 -4.48 -17.16
N LEU A 26 -8.13 -3.29 -17.21
CA LEU A 26 -6.69 -3.11 -17.00
C LEU A 26 -6.32 -2.67 -15.60
N ILE A 27 -7.22 -1.99 -14.88
CA ILE A 27 -6.98 -1.68 -13.47
C ILE A 27 -7.31 -2.90 -12.62
N ASN A 28 -6.31 -3.37 -11.87
CA ASN A 28 -6.54 -4.39 -10.86
C ASN A 28 -7.40 -3.80 -9.74
N LYS A 29 -8.63 -4.29 -9.60
CA LYS A 29 -9.59 -3.82 -8.59
C LYS A 29 -10.39 -5.00 -8.06
N ASN A 30 -9.97 -5.53 -6.92
CA ASN A 30 -10.73 -6.53 -6.17
C ASN A 30 -11.82 -5.85 -5.33
N ASP A 31 -12.78 -6.62 -4.81
CA ASP A 31 -13.78 -6.13 -3.85
C ASP A 31 -13.20 -6.06 -2.43
N GLY A 32 -12.04 -5.40 -2.27
CA GLY A 32 -11.28 -5.39 -1.01
C GLY A 32 -12.06 -4.76 0.14
N GLN A 33 -12.91 -3.77 -0.15
CA GLN A 33 -13.75 -3.10 0.85
C GLN A 33 -14.65 -4.09 1.60
N ARG A 34 -15.23 -5.06 0.89
CA ARG A 34 -16.16 -6.04 1.45
C ARG A 34 -15.51 -6.93 2.52
N PHE A 35 -14.22 -7.24 2.36
CA PHE A 35 -13.50 -8.17 3.23
C PHE A 35 -12.54 -7.48 4.21
N MET A 36 -12.47 -6.14 4.18
CA MET A 36 -11.56 -5.34 5.00
C MET A 36 -11.75 -5.59 6.50
N ASN A 37 -13.00 -5.58 7.00
CA ASN A 37 -13.26 -5.77 8.42
C ASN A 37 -12.82 -7.17 8.89
N ASN A 38 -13.19 -8.22 8.16
CA ASN A 38 -12.78 -9.59 8.47
C ASN A 38 -11.25 -9.75 8.42
N TYR A 39 -10.57 -9.04 7.51
CA TYR A 39 -9.10 -9.04 7.45
C TYR A 39 -8.49 -8.39 8.69
N ILE A 40 -9.03 -7.24 9.12
CA ILE A 40 -8.59 -6.52 10.31
C ILE A 40 -8.84 -7.36 11.58
N GLU A 41 -10.03 -7.93 11.74
CA GLU A 41 -10.40 -8.77 12.88
C GLU A 41 -9.56 -10.03 13.00
N SER A 42 -9.13 -10.60 11.86
CA SER A 42 -8.23 -11.76 11.83
C SER A 42 -6.74 -11.41 11.88
N SER A 43 -6.41 -10.12 12.06
CA SER A 43 -5.03 -9.69 12.21
C SER A 43 -4.56 -9.75 13.66
N ILE A 44 -3.29 -10.05 13.84
CA ILE A 44 -2.64 -10.09 15.15
C ILE A 44 -1.52 -9.06 15.19
N GLU A 45 -1.20 -8.63 16.40
CA GLU A 45 -0.02 -7.82 16.66
C GLU A 45 1.11 -8.70 17.16
N MET A 46 2.31 -8.47 16.64
CA MET A 46 3.53 -9.12 17.13
C MET A 46 4.70 -8.15 17.18
N LYS A 47 5.59 -8.38 18.14
CA LYS A 47 6.87 -7.68 18.23
C LYS A 47 7.86 -8.26 17.22
N ILE A 48 8.50 -7.40 16.44
CA ILE A 48 9.55 -7.77 15.50
C ILE A 48 10.69 -6.75 15.53
N PHE A 49 11.91 -7.22 15.30
CA PHE A 49 13.06 -6.36 15.10
C PHE A 49 13.17 -6.00 13.61
N VAL A 50 13.11 -4.71 13.29
CA VAL A 50 13.35 -4.21 11.94
C VAL A 50 14.83 -3.84 11.83
N PRO A 51 15.60 -4.48 10.92
CA PRO A 51 17.02 -4.21 10.79
C PRO A 51 17.29 -2.78 10.31
N ASP A 52 18.55 -2.36 10.32
CA ASP A 52 18.89 -1.03 9.82
C ASP A 52 18.66 -0.90 8.31
N TYR A 53 18.36 0.32 7.89
CA TYR A 53 18.19 0.68 6.48
C TYR A 53 19.57 0.79 5.82
N HIS A 54 20.08 -0.31 5.28
CA HIS A 54 21.31 -0.29 4.49
C HIS A 54 21.01 0.17 3.06
N LYS A 55 21.45 1.39 2.71
CA LYS A 55 21.44 1.92 1.33
C LYS A 55 22.26 1.07 0.35
N GLU A 56 23.18 0.25 0.86
CA GLU A 56 24.15 -0.54 0.09
C GLU A 56 23.60 -1.87 -0.46
N ALA A 57 22.30 -2.14 -0.31
CA ALA A 57 21.69 -3.25 -1.01
C ALA A 57 21.96 -3.08 -2.52
N ALA A 58 22.51 -4.11 -3.17
CA ALA A 58 22.85 -4.09 -4.59
C ALA A 58 21.74 -3.41 -5.41
N PRO A 59 22.06 -2.62 -6.46
CA PRO A 59 21.11 -1.74 -7.16
C PRO A 59 19.85 -2.42 -7.76
N HIS A 60 19.76 -3.75 -7.71
CA HIS A 60 18.62 -4.56 -8.15
C HIS A 60 17.81 -5.20 -7.02
N ASN A 61 18.18 -5.00 -5.76
CA ASN A 61 17.42 -5.52 -4.62
C ASN A 61 16.24 -4.58 -4.36
N LYS A 62 15.06 -4.95 -4.87
CA LYS A 62 13.75 -4.28 -4.69
C LYS A 62 13.22 -4.31 -3.26
N LEU A 63 14.11 -4.17 -2.27
CA LEU A 63 13.80 -4.26 -0.85
C LEU A 63 13.16 -2.98 -0.35
N ASN A 64 13.36 -1.84 -1.01
CA ASN A 64 12.68 -0.60 -0.71
C ASN A 64 12.24 0.04 -2.03
N GLU A 65 10.94 0.25 -2.22
CA GLU A 65 10.45 0.91 -3.44
C GLU A 65 9.27 1.84 -3.13
N ILE A 66 9.17 2.87 -3.96
CA ILE A 66 8.01 3.73 -4.07
C ILE A 66 7.34 3.40 -5.41
N LYS A 67 6.09 2.95 -5.37
CA LYS A 67 5.28 2.59 -6.54
C LYS A 67 4.09 3.52 -6.65
N LYS A 68 3.72 3.88 -7.88
CA LYS A 68 2.45 4.55 -8.17
C LYS A 68 1.41 3.51 -8.56
N ILE A 69 0.28 3.51 -7.86
CA ILE A 69 -0.88 2.68 -8.15
C ILE A 69 -1.94 3.55 -8.80
N THR A 70 -2.30 3.25 -10.04
CA THR A 70 -3.42 3.90 -10.72
C THR A 70 -4.73 3.26 -10.28
N ARG A 71 -5.58 4.02 -9.58
CA ARG A 71 -6.89 3.58 -9.09
C ARG A 71 -8.03 3.82 -10.09
N SER A 72 -7.90 4.88 -10.89
CA SER A 72 -8.78 5.14 -12.03
C SER A 72 -8.08 6.03 -13.05
N VAL A 73 -8.39 5.84 -14.34
CA VAL A 73 -8.01 6.73 -15.42
C VAL A 73 -9.21 7.56 -15.82
N LYS A 74 -9.04 8.89 -15.83
CA LYS A 74 -10.08 9.85 -16.20
C LYS A 74 -9.45 10.95 -17.03
N SER A 75 -10.18 11.47 -18.01
CA SER A 75 -9.79 12.74 -18.62
C SER A 75 -10.22 13.89 -17.70
N LYS A 76 -9.38 14.92 -17.58
CA LYS A 76 -9.81 16.25 -17.14
C LYS A 76 -9.89 17.16 -18.37
N ASN A 77 -10.73 18.19 -18.29
CA ASN A 77 -10.82 19.21 -19.33
C ASN A 77 -9.43 19.79 -19.65
N MET A 78 -9.18 20.07 -20.93
CA MET A 78 -7.97 20.73 -21.47
C MET A 78 -6.66 19.92 -21.37
N GLY A 79 -6.71 18.59 -21.53
CA GLY A 79 -5.49 17.78 -21.73
C GLY A 79 -4.70 17.46 -20.46
N ARG A 80 -5.26 17.76 -19.28
CA ARG A 80 -4.69 17.34 -18.00
C ARG A 80 -5.14 15.93 -17.64
N ASP A 81 -4.23 15.21 -16.98
CA ASP A 81 -4.50 13.90 -16.45
C ASP A 81 -5.44 14.00 -15.23
N GLY A 82 -6.63 13.39 -15.35
CA GLY A 82 -7.62 13.29 -14.28
C GLY A 82 -7.54 11.99 -13.49
N SER A 83 -6.57 11.13 -13.81
CA SER A 83 -6.39 9.83 -13.18
C SER A 83 -6.16 9.95 -11.68
N ASP A 84 -6.78 9.04 -10.95
CA ASP A 84 -6.61 8.93 -9.51
C ASP A 84 -5.47 7.96 -9.22
N ARG A 85 -4.47 8.40 -8.46
CA ARG A 85 -3.27 7.62 -8.14
C ARG A 85 -2.99 7.66 -6.66
N SER A 86 -2.45 6.55 -6.18
CA SER A 86 -1.89 6.43 -4.84
C SER A 86 -0.43 6.08 -4.91
N GLU A 87 0.33 6.54 -3.93
CA GLU A 87 1.71 6.14 -3.71
C GLU A 87 1.75 4.98 -2.72
N MET A 88 2.40 3.88 -3.09
CA MET A 88 2.69 2.75 -2.23
C MET A 88 4.19 2.79 -1.92
N GLN A 89 4.54 2.93 -0.66
CA GLN A 89 5.91 2.79 -0.20
C GLN A 89 6.02 1.49 0.58
N TYR A 90 7.05 0.69 0.30
CA TYR A 90 7.27 -0.53 1.07
C TYR A 90 8.73 -0.81 1.34
N ARG A 91 8.94 -1.60 2.40
CA ARG A 91 10.23 -2.16 2.81
C ARG A 91 10.10 -3.64 3.11
N ILE A 92 10.91 -4.46 2.44
CA ILE A 92 11.08 -5.89 2.68
C ILE A 92 12.32 -6.11 3.54
N PHE A 93 12.21 -6.96 4.55
CA PHE A 93 13.33 -7.40 5.36
C PHE A 93 13.18 -8.86 5.79
N PHE A 94 14.30 -9.50 6.10
CA PHE A 94 14.34 -10.85 6.62
C PHE A 94 14.48 -10.83 8.14
N ASP A 95 13.60 -11.53 8.84
CA ASP A 95 13.72 -11.73 10.28
C ASP A 95 14.49 -13.03 10.57
N GLN A 96 15.57 -12.90 11.34
CA GLN A 96 16.42 -14.03 11.69
C GLN A 96 15.76 -15.01 12.65
N LYS A 97 14.78 -14.57 13.45
CA LYS A 97 14.13 -15.41 14.46
C LYS A 97 13.07 -16.32 13.83
N SER A 98 12.18 -15.76 13.03
CA SER A 98 11.14 -16.51 12.31
C SER A 98 11.65 -17.18 11.03
N LYS A 99 12.82 -16.78 10.52
CA LYS A 99 13.37 -17.18 9.22
C LYS A 99 12.44 -16.87 8.05
N ARG A 100 11.71 -15.75 8.14
CA ARG A 100 10.73 -15.32 7.14
C ARG A 100 10.96 -13.86 6.73
N TYR A 101 10.52 -13.55 5.52
CA TYR A 101 10.49 -12.19 4.98
C TYR A 101 9.18 -11.49 5.33
N TYR A 102 9.30 -10.23 5.73
CA TYR A 102 8.19 -9.34 6.03
C TYR A 102 8.25 -8.12 5.12
N GLN A 103 7.10 -7.59 4.74
CA GLN A 103 6.98 -6.37 3.95
C GLN A 103 6.11 -5.35 4.68
N ILE A 104 6.74 -4.29 5.19
CA ILE A 104 6.03 -3.12 5.71
C ILE A 104 5.59 -2.28 4.52
N THR A 105 4.28 -2.16 4.35
CA THR A 105 3.67 -1.41 3.25
C THR A 105 2.80 -0.30 3.80
N MET A 106 2.95 0.88 3.23
CA MET A 106 2.14 2.06 3.55
C MET A 106 1.67 2.74 2.27
N PHE A 107 0.45 3.27 2.28
CA PHE A 107 -0.14 3.97 1.14
C PHE A 107 -0.39 5.42 1.48
N ASP A 108 -0.04 6.30 0.53
CA ASP A 108 -0.24 7.74 0.62
C ASP A 108 0.14 8.27 2.00
N ILE A 109 1.37 7.95 2.45
CA ILE A 109 1.92 8.48 3.70
C ILE A 109 2.06 9.99 3.52
N GLN A 110 0.98 10.69 3.76
CA GLN A 110 0.89 12.13 3.74
C GLN A 110 0.35 12.50 5.11
N TYR A 111 1.25 12.79 6.04
CA TYR A 111 0.91 13.56 7.24
C TYR A 111 0.63 15.04 6.88
N VAL A 112 0.33 15.34 5.62
CA VAL A 112 0.01 16.66 5.08
C VAL A 112 -1.49 16.88 5.26
N GLY A 113 -1.88 17.17 6.50
CA GLY A 113 -3.29 17.41 6.84
C GLY A 113 -3.52 18.37 8.00
N GLN A 114 -2.45 18.86 8.65
CA GLN A 114 -2.56 19.77 9.80
C GLN A 114 -1.57 20.95 9.72
N GLY A 115 -1.15 21.36 8.52
CA GLY A 115 -0.14 22.42 8.35
C GLY A 115 1.29 22.02 8.72
N VAL A 116 1.54 20.71 8.86
CA VAL A 116 2.83 20.13 9.26
C VAL A 116 3.34 19.25 8.10
N GLU A 117 4.51 19.59 7.56
CA GLU A 117 5.15 18.80 6.50
C GLU A 117 6.01 17.70 7.12
N CYS A 118 5.40 16.61 7.62
CA CYS A 118 6.20 15.44 8.00
C CYS A 118 6.60 14.68 6.73
N PRO A 119 7.91 14.51 6.48
CA PRO A 119 8.35 13.80 5.29
C PRO A 119 8.00 12.32 5.36
N SER A 120 7.32 11.80 4.33
CA SER A 120 6.99 10.38 4.21
C SER A 120 8.23 9.47 4.26
N TRP A 121 9.37 9.95 3.74
CA TRP A 121 10.64 9.22 3.79
C TRP A 121 11.11 8.92 5.22
N ALA A 122 10.77 9.76 6.20
CA ALA A 122 11.23 9.60 7.58
C ALA A 122 10.52 8.46 8.33
N PHE A 123 9.36 7.99 7.87
CA PHE A 123 8.67 6.85 8.46
C PHE A 123 9.59 5.61 8.50
N PHE A 124 10.17 5.22 7.36
CA PHE A 124 11.01 4.01 7.28
C PHE A 124 12.33 4.14 8.05
N TYR A 125 12.86 5.36 8.22
CA TYR A 125 13.99 5.59 9.11
C TYR A 125 13.58 5.48 10.59
N SER A 126 12.39 5.93 10.97
CA SER A 126 11.92 5.92 12.37
C SER A 126 11.79 4.50 12.96
N ILE A 127 11.58 3.52 12.09
CA ILE A 127 11.46 2.09 12.42
C ILE A 127 12.75 1.30 12.19
N SER A 128 13.83 1.92 11.68
CA SER A 128 15.08 1.21 11.40
C SER A 128 15.85 0.88 12.67
N ASN A 129 16.50 -0.29 12.67
CA ASN A 129 17.31 -0.78 13.79
C ASN A 129 16.56 -0.77 15.13
N LYS A 130 15.30 -1.20 15.11
CA LYS A 130 14.38 -1.04 16.25
C LYS A 130 13.38 -2.18 16.36
N ASP A 131 13.03 -2.50 17.60
CA ASP A 131 11.87 -3.31 17.94
C ASP A 131 10.57 -2.52 17.75
N VAL A 132 9.65 -3.07 16.96
CA VAL A 132 8.34 -2.47 16.69
C VAL A 132 7.23 -3.51 16.83
N LEU A 133 6.01 -3.02 17.08
CA LEU A 133 4.78 -3.79 16.99
C LEU A 133 4.27 -3.70 15.56
N ILE A 134 4.11 -4.86 14.92
CA ILE A 134 3.56 -4.98 13.57
C ILE A 134 2.18 -5.63 13.61
N THR A 135 1.26 -5.16 12.78
CA THR A 135 -0.04 -5.83 12.58
C THR A 135 -0.02 -6.59 11.25
N ILE A 136 -0.30 -7.89 11.34
CA ILE A 136 -0.25 -8.84 10.22
C ILE A 136 -1.46 -9.76 10.26
N ASN A 137 -1.90 -10.25 9.11
CA ASN A 137 -3.02 -11.18 9.08
C ASN A 137 -2.59 -12.57 9.54
N LYS A 138 -3.36 -13.19 10.43
CA LYS A 138 -3.05 -14.53 10.95
C LYS A 138 -2.91 -15.59 9.85
N LYS A 139 -3.75 -15.52 8.81
CA LYS A 139 -3.69 -16.48 7.69
C LYS A 139 -2.36 -16.41 6.93
N ASP A 140 -1.73 -15.23 6.83
CA ASP A 140 -0.43 -15.08 6.15
C ASP A 140 0.70 -15.72 6.97
N ILE A 141 0.55 -15.76 8.29
CA ILE A 141 1.51 -16.43 9.17
C ILE A 141 1.32 -17.94 9.07
N ASP A 142 0.08 -18.41 9.11
CA ASP A 142 -0.23 -19.83 9.14
C ASP A 142 0.02 -20.53 7.77
N ASP A 143 0.05 -19.78 6.67
CA ASP A 143 0.33 -20.30 5.33
C ASP A 143 1.85 -20.36 5.05
N PRO A 144 2.43 -21.55 4.82
CA PRO A 144 3.87 -21.70 4.56
C PRO A 144 4.33 -21.15 3.20
N SER A 145 3.40 -20.85 2.28
CA SER A 145 3.74 -20.18 1.01
C SER A 145 4.13 -18.70 1.20
N TYR A 146 3.76 -18.11 2.35
CA TYR A 146 4.14 -16.76 2.73
C TYR A 146 5.44 -16.73 3.55
N GLY A 147 6.09 -15.57 3.55
CA GLY A 147 7.36 -15.35 4.25
C GLY A 147 8.58 -15.68 3.41
N THR A 148 8.42 -15.86 2.10
CA THR A 148 9.50 -15.91 1.12
C THR A 148 9.84 -14.50 0.64
N LYS A 149 10.96 -14.32 -0.05
CA LYS A 149 11.35 -13.01 -0.58
C LYS A 149 10.35 -12.52 -1.65
N GLU A 150 9.81 -13.46 -2.42
CA GLU A 150 8.84 -13.23 -3.50
C GLU A 150 7.41 -13.02 -2.96
N GLN A 151 7.09 -13.66 -1.84
CA GLN A 151 5.79 -13.57 -1.17
C GLN A 151 5.98 -13.27 0.33
N PRO A 152 6.42 -12.05 0.69
CA PRO A 152 6.65 -11.69 2.08
C PRO A 152 5.33 -11.54 2.84
N ILE A 153 5.37 -11.75 4.16
CA ILE A 153 4.24 -11.51 5.07
C ILE A 153 3.93 -10.02 5.07
N GLN A 154 2.68 -9.65 4.82
CA GLN A 154 2.29 -8.25 4.67
C GLN A 154 2.02 -7.59 6.02
N VAL A 155 2.78 -6.54 6.30
CA VAL A 155 2.63 -5.67 7.46
C VAL A 155 2.00 -4.36 7.01
N LEU A 156 0.81 -4.06 7.53
CA LEU A 156 0.02 -2.89 7.11
C LEU A 156 -0.16 -1.87 8.23
N SER A 157 0.41 -2.13 9.40
CA SER A 157 0.48 -1.19 10.53
C SER A 157 1.73 -1.46 11.34
N VAL A 158 2.35 -0.37 11.81
CA VAL A 158 3.55 -0.38 12.65
C VAL A 158 3.37 0.64 13.78
N ARG A 159 3.73 0.23 15.01
CA ARG A 159 3.77 1.09 16.20
C ARG A 159 5.04 0.81 17.00
N GLY A 160 5.51 1.77 17.78
CA GLY A 160 6.59 1.50 18.73
C GLY A 160 6.12 0.62 19.89
N VAL A 161 7.04 -0.17 20.47
CA VAL A 161 6.74 -1.13 21.55
C VAL A 161 6.45 -0.40 22.86
N ASP A 162 7.44 0.34 23.37
CA ASP A 162 7.36 0.98 24.69
C ASP A 162 6.95 2.46 24.60
N ALA A 163 7.25 3.10 23.47
CA ALA A 163 6.94 4.50 23.21
C ALA A 163 6.54 4.69 21.74
N PRO A 164 5.74 5.73 21.42
CA PRO A 164 5.41 6.04 20.04
C PRO A 164 6.65 6.25 19.17
N LEU A 165 6.57 5.89 17.89
CA LEU A 165 7.67 6.12 16.96
C LEU A 165 7.92 7.64 16.83
N PRO A 166 9.15 8.12 17.11
CA PRO A 166 9.44 9.55 17.15
C PRO A 166 9.49 10.13 15.74
N ALA A 167 9.00 11.34 15.58
CA ALA A 167 9.37 12.16 14.43
C ALA A 167 10.89 12.38 14.44
N LEU A 168 11.55 12.10 13.32
CA LEU A 168 12.98 12.39 13.15
C LEU A 168 13.28 13.88 12.99
N ASP A 169 12.26 14.66 12.62
CA ASP A 169 12.35 16.10 12.50
C ASP A 169 11.31 16.73 13.44
N THR A 170 11.63 16.83 14.72
CA THR A 170 10.73 17.38 15.73
C THR A 170 10.45 18.87 15.56
N ILE A 171 11.23 19.56 14.72
CA ILE A 171 11.06 20.98 14.40
C ILE A 171 9.94 21.16 13.38
N ARG A 172 9.94 20.34 12.31
CA ARG A 172 8.92 20.38 11.25
C ARG A 172 7.78 19.40 11.46
N CYS A 173 7.90 18.46 12.40
CA CYS A 173 6.96 17.39 12.63
C CYS A 173 6.85 17.06 14.12
N ASN A 174 5.72 17.40 14.74
CA ASN A 174 5.43 17.02 16.14
C ASN A 174 4.54 15.77 16.25
N LEU A 175 4.44 14.99 15.16
CA LEU A 175 3.56 13.81 15.07
C LEU A 175 4.34 12.51 15.27
N SER A 176 3.69 11.53 15.89
CA SER A 176 4.24 10.17 15.93
C SER A 176 4.10 9.49 14.56
N TYR A 177 5.11 8.70 14.20
CA TYR A 177 5.06 7.78 13.05
C TYR A 177 4.34 6.45 13.35
N ASN A 178 3.71 6.30 14.52
CA ASN A 178 2.78 5.19 14.73
C ASN A 178 1.68 5.22 13.67
N THR A 179 1.30 4.05 13.15
CA THR A 179 0.19 3.95 12.22
C THR A 179 -1.13 4.20 12.97
N PRO A 180 -1.86 5.29 12.70
CA PRO A 180 -3.18 5.48 13.29
C PRO A 180 -4.17 4.47 12.71
N ASN A 181 -5.27 4.19 13.44
CA ASN A 181 -6.25 3.19 13.02
C ASN A 181 -6.84 3.49 11.62
N GLU A 182 -7.10 4.76 11.30
CA GLU A 182 -7.60 5.15 9.98
C GLU A 182 -6.60 4.89 8.86
N GLN A 183 -5.30 5.12 9.11
CA GLN A 183 -4.24 4.75 8.16
C GLN A 183 -4.15 3.23 8.00
N TYR A 184 -4.30 2.46 9.08
CA TYR A 184 -4.30 1.00 9.00
C TYR A 184 -5.47 0.48 8.15
N LYS A 185 -6.70 0.96 8.39
CA LYS A 185 -7.86 0.64 7.56
C LYS A 185 -7.62 0.99 6.09
N TYR A 186 -7.09 2.19 5.83
CA TYR A 186 -6.74 2.62 4.48
C TYR A 186 -5.71 1.70 3.83
N ASN A 187 -4.65 1.33 4.57
CA ASN A 187 -3.63 0.41 4.07
C ASN A 187 -4.21 -0.97 3.73
N VAL A 188 -5.09 -1.51 4.58
CA VAL A 188 -5.78 -2.79 4.32
C VAL A 188 -6.66 -2.68 3.08
N GLN A 189 -7.48 -1.63 2.99
CA GLN A 189 -8.35 -1.39 1.83
C GLN A 189 -7.53 -1.34 0.54
N MET A 190 -6.45 -0.55 0.53
CA MET A 190 -5.58 -0.38 -0.63
C MET A 190 -4.86 -1.67 -1.02
N TYR A 191 -4.34 -2.39 -0.03
CA TYR A 191 -3.67 -3.67 -0.25
C TYR A 191 -4.62 -4.69 -0.87
N LEU A 192 -5.79 -4.92 -0.25
CA LEU A 192 -6.77 -5.90 -0.72
C LEU A 192 -7.32 -5.54 -2.11
N THR A 193 -7.58 -4.26 -2.35
CA THR A 193 -8.23 -3.79 -3.59
C THR A 193 -7.29 -3.76 -4.77
N TYR A 194 -6.06 -3.23 -4.60
CA TYR A 194 -5.19 -2.90 -5.74
C TYR A 194 -3.88 -3.69 -5.79
N VAL A 195 -3.37 -4.17 -4.65
CA VAL A 195 -2.05 -4.83 -4.58
C VAL A 195 -2.17 -6.35 -4.59
N MET A 196 -3.11 -6.91 -3.84
CA MET A 196 -3.35 -8.35 -3.86
C MET A 196 -3.77 -8.80 -5.27
N SER A 197 -3.18 -9.89 -5.75
CA SER A 197 -3.52 -10.43 -7.06
C SER A 197 -4.97 -10.93 -7.07
N LYS A 198 -5.64 -10.87 -8.23
CA LYS A 198 -7.01 -11.39 -8.38
C LYS A 198 -7.08 -12.88 -8.01
N GLU A 199 -6.07 -13.65 -8.36
CA GLU A 199 -6.00 -15.08 -8.08
C GLU A 199 -5.92 -15.37 -6.57
N GLU A 200 -5.03 -14.69 -5.86
CA GLU A 200 -4.90 -14.84 -4.41
C GLU A 200 -6.14 -14.33 -3.69
N PHE A 201 -6.68 -13.18 -4.11
CA PHE A 201 -7.91 -12.63 -3.55
C PHE A 201 -9.08 -13.62 -3.67
N LYS A 202 -9.28 -14.20 -4.86
CA LYS A 202 -10.30 -15.23 -5.10
C LYS A 202 -10.07 -16.47 -4.24
N LYS A 203 -8.84 -16.98 -4.21
CA LYS A 203 -8.47 -18.15 -3.41
C LYS A 203 -8.77 -17.94 -1.93
N ARG A 204 -8.56 -16.72 -1.41
CA ARG A 204 -8.65 -16.40 0.01
C ARG A 204 -10.06 -16.03 0.48
N PHE A 205 -10.83 -15.35 -0.36
CA PHE A 205 -12.10 -14.72 0.04
C PHE A 205 -13.32 -15.22 -0.72
N GLU A 206 -13.12 -15.92 -1.85
CA GLU A 206 -14.22 -16.37 -2.72
C GLU A 206 -14.31 -17.89 -2.86
N LYS A 207 -13.26 -18.66 -2.51
CA LYS A 207 -13.35 -20.13 -2.45
C LYS A 207 -14.29 -20.57 -1.32
N GLY A 208 -15.31 -21.36 -1.68
CA GLY A 208 -16.33 -21.85 -0.75
C GLY A 208 -17.67 -21.11 -0.83
N LYS A 209 -17.85 -20.23 -1.83
CA LYS A 209 -19.15 -19.85 -2.35
C LYS A 209 -19.50 -20.70 -3.58
#